data_AF-A0A921RSI1-F1
#
_entry.id   AF-A0A921RSI1-F1
#
_cell.length_a   1.000
_cell.length_b   1.000
_cell.length_c   1.000
_cell.angle_alpha   90.00
_cell.angle_beta   90.00
_cell.angle_gamma   90.00
#
_symmetry.space_group_name_H-M   'P 1'
#
loop_
_entity.id
_entity.type
_entity.pdbx_description
1 polymer ?
#
loop_
_entity_poly.entity_id
_entity_poly.type
_entity_poly.pdbx_seq_one_letter_code
_entity_poly.pdbx_strand_id
1 'polypeptide(L)'
;MKVDFPEFDACVSNIPYAISSPLTAKLLFGSYRFRTATLLVQREFARRLVGAPGHGEHNHLATNVRLVAHVSLLMDVSKNDFVPVPGVDSSLVEIRMKEVRPTEVEPGISLDEWLEFARVCFGQHQLQQQQEKKKKRKKKEKTLGTIFKQKEMAMELFRLSRIDEERIGNASSSGRDAPHDVNNADDRCDEEGDFSKEEYVVFKERIAGTLQSAKLNNERPSMLSNDDMLRLLRLFIKRGVRFH
;
A
#
# COMPACT_ATOMS: atom_id res chain seq x y z
N MET A 1 1.68 -10.06 14.41
CA MET A 1 2.93 -10.66 14.92
C MET A 1 3.35 -9.83 16.14
N LYS A 2 3.51 -10.42 17.33
CA LYS A 2 3.52 -9.68 18.62
C LYS A 2 4.90 -9.24 19.12
N VAL A 3 5.98 -9.77 18.54
CA VAL A 3 7.35 -9.54 19.03
C VAL A 3 8.02 -8.49 18.17
N ASP A 4 8.63 -7.49 18.79
CA ASP A 4 9.48 -6.51 18.11
C ASP A 4 10.89 -7.04 17.89
N PHE A 5 11.47 -6.70 16.75
CA PHE A 5 12.83 -7.11 16.41
C PHE A 5 13.82 -6.13 17.03
N PRO A 6 14.97 -6.62 17.54
CA PRO A 6 16.09 -5.75 17.89
C PRO A 6 16.64 -5.06 16.64
N GLU A 7 17.62 -4.18 16.80
CA GLU A 7 18.39 -3.69 15.64
C GLU A 7 19.20 -4.84 15.01
N PHE A 8 19.26 -4.88 13.68
CA PHE A 8 20.01 -5.88 12.94
C PHE A 8 20.43 -5.35 11.56
N ASP A 9 21.59 -5.78 11.08
CA ASP A 9 22.05 -5.49 9.71
C ASP A 9 21.58 -6.53 8.69
N ALA A 10 21.46 -7.79 9.11
CA ALA A 10 21.16 -8.91 8.24
C ALA A 10 20.14 -9.86 8.87
N CYS A 11 19.24 -10.40 8.05
CA CYS A 11 18.28 -11.42 8.46
C CYS A 11 18.40 -12.65 7.55
N VAL A 12 18.58 -13.83 8.14
CA VAL A 12 18.52 -15.10 7.40
C VAL A 12 17.47 -15.97 8.07
N SER A 13 16.49 -16.44 7.30
CA SER A 13 15.38 -17.20 7.88
C SER A 13 14.77 -18.22 6.93
N ASN A 14 14.50 -19.40 7.45
CA ASN A 14 13.57 -20.36 6.85
C ASN A 14 12.16 -20.10 7.42
N ILE A 15 11.32 -19.40 6.67
CA ILE A 15 10.06 -18.87 7.20
C ILE A 15 8.94 -19.91 7.06
N PRO A 16 8.22 -20.25 8.15
CA PRO A 16 7.00 -21.03 8.05
C PRO A 16 5.99 -20.37 7.12
N TYR A 17 5.46 -21.11 6.16
CA TYR A 17 4.68 -20.55 5.05
C TYR A 17 3.45 -19.73 5.47
N ALA A 18 2.82 -20.08 6.59
CA ALA A 18 1.66 -19.37 7.13
C ALA A 18 1.97 -17.92 7.53
N ILE A 19 3.24 -17.60 7.84
CA ILE A 19 3.66 -16.28 8.29
C ILE A 19 4.57 -15.54 7.31
N SER A 20 4.86 -16.12 6.13
CA SER A 20 5.76 -15.49 5.14
C SER A 20 5.32 -14.09 4.73
N SER A 21 4.03 -13.92 4.41
CA SER A 21 3.48 -12.60 4.05
C SER A 21 3.56 -11.58 5.19
N PRO A 22 2.99 -11.82 6.39
CA PRO A 22 3.05 -10.84 7.49
C PRO A 22 4.47 -10.59 8.01
N LEU A 23 5.36 -11.59 8.01
CA LEU A 23 6.76 -11.37 8.39
C LEU A 23 7.49 -10.50 7.36
N THR A 24 7.33 -10.80 6.07
CA THR A 24 7.94 -9.98 5.00
C THR A 24 7.42 -8.54 5.03
N ALA A 25 6.12 -8.35 5.25
CA ALA A 25 5.52 -7.03 5.41
C ALA A 25 6.07 -6.29 6.64
N LYS A 26 6.20 -6.98 7.79
CA LYS A 26 6.79 -6.39 9.00
C LYS A 26 8.24 -5.96 8.78
N LEU A 27 9.04 -6.78 8.09
CA LEU A 27 10.43 -6.45 7.77
C LEU A 27 10.51 -5.23 6.84
N LEU A 28 9.75 -5.22 5.74
CA LEU A 28 9.90 -4.22 4.67
C LEU A 28 9.18 -2.90 4.91
N PHE A 29 8.01 -2.94 5.55
CA PHE A 29 7.14 -1.78 5.75
C PHE A 29 7.10 -1.30 7.20
N GLY A 30 7.78 -2.01 8.11
CA GLY A 30 7.98 -1.55 9.48
C GLY A 30 9.03 -0.43 9.57
N SER A 31 9.32 -0.04 10.81
CA SER A 31 10.37 0.95 11.13
C SER A 31 11.79 0.36 11.10
N TYR A 32 11.96 -0.89 10.68
CA TYR A 32 13.25 -1.58 10.67
C TYR A 32 14.12 -1.13 9.50
N ARG A 33 15.36 -0.73 9.81
CA ARG A 33 16.40 -0.44 8.83
C ARG A 33 17.44 -1.56 8.94
N PHE A 34 17.59 -2.33 7.86
CA PHE A 34 18.57 -3.40 7.76
C PHE A 34 19.17 -3.40 6.35
N ARG A 35 20.35 -3.97 6.17
CA ARG A 35 21.04 -3.99 4.87
C ARG A 35 20.46 -5.06 3.95
N THR A 36 20.29 -6.28 4.46
CA THR A 36 19.82 -7.40 3.63
C THR A 36 19.04 -8.46 4.41
N ALA A 37 18.13 -9.15 3.71
CA ALA A 37 17.50 -10.36 4.20
C ALA A 37 17.56 -11.48 3.16
N THR A 38 17.92 -12.68 3.58
CA THR A 38 17.89 -13.90 2.76
C THR A 38 16.84 -14.85 3.35
N LEU A 39 15.73 -15.00 2.63
CA LEU A 39 14.55 -15.67 3.13
C LEU A 39 14.24 -16.90 2.26
N LEU A 40 14.04 -18.05 2.90
CA LEU A 40 13.48 -19.23 2.26
C LEU A 40 11.96 -19.19 2.40
N VAL A 41 11.26 -19.14 1.28
CA VAL A 41 9.80 -19.00 1.20
C VAL A 41 9.24 -19.89 0.10
N GLN A 42 7.91 -20.08 0.07
CA GLN A 42 7.26 -20.82 -1.02
C GLN A 42 7.59 -20.22 -2.39
N ARG A 43 7.85 -21.06 -3.40
CA ARG A 43 8.22 -20.62 -4.75
C ARG A 43 7.22 -19.64 -5.37
N GLU A 44 5.92 -19.87 -5.19
CA GLU A 44 4.88 -18.97 -5.68
C GLU A 44 4.93 -17.60 -5.00
N PHE A 45 5.18 -17.57 -3.68
CA PHE A 45 5.33 -16.32 -2.95
C PHE A 45 6.60 -15.57 -3.36
N ALA A 46 7.71 -16.28 -3.56
CA ALA A 46 8.96 -15.72 -4.05
C ALA A 46 8.78 -15.03 -5.42
N ARG A 47 8.13 -15.72 -6.36
CA ARG A 47 7.77 -15.20 -7.69
C ARG A 47 6.91 -13.95 -7.61
N ARG A 48 5.91 -13.96 -6.72
CA ARG A 48 5.06 -12.79 -6.45
C ARG A 48 5.79 -11.61 -5.83
N LEU A 49 6.90 -11.81 -5.11
CA LEU A 49 7.74 -10.72 -4.59
C LEU A 49 8.55 -10.05 -5.70
N VAL A 50 9.09 -10.85 -6.63
CA VAL A 50 9.97 -10.35 -7.72
C VAL A 50 9.22 -9.96 -9.00
N GLY A 51 7.92 -10.22 -9.12
CA GLY A 51 7.17 -10.05 -10.38
C GLY A 51 7.23 -8.63 -10.94
N ALA A 52 7.84 -8.42 -12.12
CA ALA A 52 8.09 -7.11 -12.74
C ALA A 52 6.88 -6.50 -13.46
N PRO A 53 6.74 -5.16 -13.51
CA PRO A 53 5.65 -4.51 -14.25
C PRO A 53 5.52 -5.10 -15.67
N GLY A 54 4.28 -5.37 -16.09
CA GLY A 54 3.99 -6.00 -17.38
C GLY A 54 4.11 -7.53 -17.41
N HIS A 55 4.61 -8.16 -16.35
CA HIS A 55 4.60 -9.63 -16.21
C HIS A 55 3.41 -10.12 -15.40
N GLY A 56 2.95 -11.35 -15.70
CA GLY A 56 1.76 -11.95 -15.07
C GLY A 56 1.84 -12.19 -13.56
N GLU A 57 3.05 -12.10 -12.97
CA GLU A 57 3.28 -12.27 -11.53
C GLU A 57 3.29 -10.93 -10.77
N HIS A 58 3.28 -9.80 -11.49
CA HIS A 58 3.31 -8.48 -10.88
C HIS A 58 1.98 -8.14 -10.20
N ASN A 59 2.11 -7.61 -8.98
CA ASN A 59 0.98 -7.40 -8.10
C ASN A 59 1.31 -6.29 -7.08
N HIS A 60 0.31 -5.93 -6.26
CA HIS A 60 0.44 -4.95 -5.19
C HIS A 60 1.67 -5.17 -4.27
N LEU A 61 1.93 -6.42 -3.86
CA LEU A 61 3.07 -6.75 -3.02
C LEU A 61 4.39 -6.47 -3.76
N ALA A 62 4.55 -6.97 -4.99
CA ALA A 62 5.75 -6.70 -5.79
C ALA A 62 6.02 -5.20 -5.96
N THR A 63 4.95 -4.42 -6.13
CA THR A 63 5.01 -2.97 -6.31
C THR A 63 5.52 -2.28 -5.04
N ASN A 64 4.98 -2.62 -3.87
CA ASN A 64 5.41 -2.04 -2.61
C ASN A 64 6.82 -2.47 -2.23
N VAL A 65 7.14 -3.75 -2.44
CA VAL A 65 8.46 -4.29 -2.16
C VAL A 65 9.53 -3.58 -2.99
N ARG A 66 9.29 -3.38 -4.30
CA ARG A 66 10.19 -2.63 -5.17
C ARG A 66 10.37 -1.16 -4.80
N LEU A 67 9.37 -0.56 -4.14
CA LEU A 67 9.51 0.81 -3.67
C LEU A 67 10.65 0.91 -2.66
N VAL A 68 10.71 -0.03 -1.71
CA VAL A 68 11.58 0.03 -0.54
C VAL A 68 12.87 -0.80 -0.66
N ALA A 69 12.90 -1.80 -1.54
CA ALA A 69 13.98 -2.75 -1.65
C ALA A 69 14.23 -3.24 -3.08
N HIS A 70 15.44 -3.73 -3.32
CA HIS A 70 15.78 -4.59 -4.46
C HIS A 70 15.59 -6.05 -4.05
N VAL A 71 14.91 -6.83 -4.89
CA VAL A 71 14.61 -8.24 -4.58
C VAL A 71 15.00 -9.13 -5.75
N SER A 72 15.71 -10.21 -5.45
CA SER A 72 16.19 -11.19 -6.42
C SER A 72 15.95 -12.62 -5.95
N LEU A 73 15.56 -13.48 -6.89
CA LEU A 73 15.57 -14.94 -6.70
C LEU A 73 17.01 -15.42 -6.79
N LEU A 74 17.50 -16.08 -5.74
CA LEU A 74 18.84 -16.65 -5.73
C LEU A 74 18.83 -18.07 -6.32
N MET A 75 17.95 -18.93 -5.81
CA MET A 75 17.81 -20.32 -6.29
C MET A 75 16.46 -20.93 -5.87
N ASP A 76 16.01 -21.95 -6.60
CA ASP A 76 14.89 -22.80 -6.19
C ASP A 76 15.41 -23.96 -5.31
N VAL A 77 14.62 -24.36 -4.31
CA VAL A 77 14.92 -25.46 -3.38
C VAL A 77 13.83 -26.51 -3.47
N SER A 78 14.22 -27.77 -3.69
CA SER A 78 13.27 -28.85 -3.86
C SER A 78 12.57 -29.15 -2.55
N LYS A 79 11.26 -29.44 -2.58
CA LYS A 79 10.55 -29.96 -1.41
C LYS A 79 11.19 -31.23 -0.83
N ASN A 80 11.92 -31.99 -1.64
CA ASN A 80 12.58 -33.23 -1.20
C ASN A 80 13.78 -32.97 -0.26
N ASP A 81 14.26 -31.73 -0.18
CA ASP A 81 15.37 -31.32 0.70
C ASP A 81 14.91 -31.02 2.14
N PHE A 82 13.62 -31.24 2.46
CA PHE A 82 13.02 -30.92 3.75
C PHE A 82 12.48 -32.15 4.46
N VAL A 83 12.49 -32.10 5.80
CA VAL A 83 11.89 -33.11 6.68
C VAL A 83 11.01 -32.42 7.72
N PRO A 84 9.68 -32.68 7.76
CA PRO A 84 8.91 -33.47 6.79
C PRO A 84 8.80 -32.76 5.43
N VAL A 85 8.55 -33.54 4.37
CA VAL A 85 8.43 -33.03 2.99
C VAL A 85 7.19 -32.13 2.86
N PRO A 86 7.33 -30.84 2.48
CA PRO A 86 6.20 -29.94 2.26
C PRO A 86 5.47 -30.25 0.95
N GLY A 87 4.24 -29.72 0.81
CA GLY A 87 3.43 -29.91 -0.40
C GLY A 87 3.91 -29.13 -1.64
N VAL A 88 4.84 -28.19 -1.48
CA VAL A 88 5.30 -27.27 -2.53
C VAL A 88 6.80 -27.00 -2.44
N ASP A 89 7.40 -26.63 -3.57
CA ASP A 89 8.80 -26.19 -3.64
C ASP A 89 9.00 -24.81 -2.99
N SER A 90 10.23 -24.57 -2.55
CA SER A 90 10.68 -23.30 -2.00
C SER A 90 11.58 -22.55 -2.99
N SER A 91 11.79 -21.27 -2.73
CA SER A 91 12.85 -20.48 -3.35
C SER A 91 13.53 -19.62 -2.30
N LEU A 92 14.84 -19.44 -2.47
CA LEU A 92 15.64 -18.51 -1.70
C LEU A 92 15.57 -17.13 -2.34
N VAL A 93 15.17 -16.13 -1.57
CA VAL A 93 15.01 -14.75 -2.01
C VAL A 93 15.99 -13.87 -1.25
N GLU A 94 16.73 -13.05 -1.98
CA GLU A 94 17.50 -11.95 -1.40
C GLU A 94 16.70 -10.66 -1.50
N ILE A 95 16.66 -9.94 -0.39
CA ILE A 95 16.09 -8.61 -0.26
C ILE A 95 17.24 -7.70 0.18
N ARG A 96 17.47 -6.62 -0.56
CA ARG A 96 18.41 -5.55 -0.21
C ARG A 96 17.64 -4.25 -0.06
N MET A 97 17.62 -3.68 1.14
CA MET A 97 16.93 -2.41 1.35
C MET A 97 17.61 -1.31 0.55
N LYS A 98 16.81 -0.40 0.00
CA LYS A 98 17.35 0.82 -0.60
C LYS A 98 17.87 1.72 0.51
N GLU A 99 19.03 2.34 0.30
CA GLU A 99 19.60 3.30 1.24
C GLU A 99 18.67 4.49 1.47
N VAL A 100 18.03 4.96 0.39
CA VAL A 100 17.03 6.01 0.41
C VAL A 100 15.78 5.52 -0.30
N ARG A 101 14.65 5.52 0.41
CA ARG A 101 13.35 5.17 -0.18
C ARG A 101 12.83 6.36 -0.99
N PRO A 102 12.18 6.17 -2.16
CA PRO A 102 11.64 7.29 -2.92
C PRO A 102 10.68 8.19 -2.11
N THR A 103 9.92 7.60 -1.18
CA THR A 103 9.04 8.31 -0.25
C THR A 103 9.77 9.16 0.78
N GLU A 104 11.07 8.94 1.01
CA GLU A 104 11.88 9.78 1.90
C GLU A 104 12.39 11.04 1.22
N VAL A 105 12.41 11.05 -0.12
CA VAL A 105 12.90 12.18 -0.92
C VAL A 105 11.76 13.06 -1.42
N GLU A 106 10.58 12.48 -1.69
CA GLU A 106 9.43 13.23 -2.20
C GLU A 106 8.64 13.90 -1.05
N PRO A 107 8.60 15.25 -0.98
CA PRO A 107 7.89 15.96 0.08
C PRO A 107 6.40 15.65 0.07
N GLY A 108 5.85 15.27 1.22
CA GLY A 108 4.42 15.02 1.41
C GLY A 108 3.93 13.61 1.05
N ILE A 109 4.82 12.71 0.60
CA ILE A 109 4.50 11.29 0.35
C ILE A 109 5.07 10.42 1.47
N SER A 110 4.24 10.04 2.44
CA SER A 110 4.63 9.05 3.46
C SER A 110 4.63 7.63 2.88
N LEU A 111 5.27 6.68 3.56
CA LEU A 111 5.17 5.27 3.19
C LEU A 111 3.72 4.78 3.31
N ASP A 112 2.99 5.21 4.33
CA ASP A 112 1.58 4.83 4.54
C ASP A 112 0.69 5.33 3.41
N GLU A 113 0.86 6.60 3.00
CA GLU A 113 0.16 7.18 1.84
C GLU A 113 0.44 6.37 0.56
N TRP A 114 1.68 5.94 0.35
CA TRP A 114 2.02 5.06 -0.78
C TRP A 114 1.33 3.70 -0.68
N LEU A 115 1.38 3.05 0.49
CA LEU A 115 0.80 1.71 0.67
C LEU A 115 -0.71 1.74 0.44
N GLU A 116 -1.39 2.76 0.93
CA GLU A 116 -2.82 2.97 0.71
C GLU A 116 -3.14 3.30 -0.75
N PHE A 117 -2.37 4.17 -1.39
CA PHE A 117 -2.49 4.44 -2.82
C PHE A 117 -2.35 3.18 -3.66
N ALA A 118 -1.30 2.39 -3.42
CA ALA A 118 -1.07 1.14 -4.12
C ALA A 118 -2.23 0.15 -3.87
N ARG A 119 -2.72 0.05 -2.63
CA ARG A 119 -3.87 -0.80 -2.28
C ARG A 119 -5.12 -0.42 -3.09
N VAL A 120 -5.40 0.88 -3.20
CA VAL A 120 -6.52 1.43 -4.00
C VAL A 120 -6.32 1.12 -5.48
N CYS A 121 -5.14 1.37 -6.03
CA CYS A 121 -4.82 1.10 -7.43
C CYS A 121 -5.03 -0.37 -7.79
N PHE A 122 -4.66 -1.32 -6.93
CA PHE A 122 -4.88 -2.75 -7.19
C PHE A 122 -6.28 -3.25 -6.80
N GLY A 123 -7.19 -2.37 -6.39
CA GLY A 123 -8.58 -2.68 -6.07
C GLY A 123 -8.76 -3.55 -4.82
N GLN A 124 -7.80 -3.50 -3.88
CA GLN A 124 -7.80 -4.24 -2.62
C GLN A 124 -8.51 -3.44 -1.50
N HIS A 125 -9.71 -2.92 -1.79
CA HIS A 125 -10.48 -2.18 -0.79
C HIS A 125 -11.07 -3.12 0.30
N GLN A 126 -11.10 -2.69 1.56
CA GLN A 126 -11.48 -3.49 2.75
C GLN A 126 -12.95 -3.94 2.75
N LEU A 127 -13.79 -3.48 1.82
CA LEU A 127 -15.20 -3.90 1.70
C LEU A 127 -15.42 -5.30 1.07
N GLN A 128 -14.39 -6.14 0.93
CA GLN A 128 -14.54 -7.55 0.54
C GLN A 128 -14.62 -8.50 1.75
N GLN A 129 -15.37 -8.15 2.79
CA GLN A 129 -15.85 -9.16 3.76
C GLN A 129 -17.14 -9.87 3.30
N GLN A 130 -17.73 -9.51 2.13
CA GLN A 130 -18.95 -10.15 1.60
C GLN A 130 -18.80 -10.84 0.23
N GLN A 131 -17.61 -11.32 -0.13
CA GLN A 131 -17.44 -12.14 -1.35
C GLN A 131 -17.08 -13.60 -1.04
N GLU A 132 -17.73 -14.18 -0.04
CA GLU A 132 -18.02 -15.61 -0.12
C GLU A 132 -19.06 -15.81 -1.24
N LYS A 133 -18.77 -16.70 -2.21
CA LYS A 133 -19.65 -17.10 -3.32
C LYS A 133 -19.66 -16.23 -4.58
N LYS A 134 -18.51 -15.91 -5.19
CA LYS A 134 -18.44 -15.81 -6.67
C LYS A 134 -17.29 -16.65 -7.25
N LYS A 135 -17.70 -17.77 -7.84
CA LYS A 135 -16.92 -18.78 -8.58
C LYS A 135 -15.78 -18.19 -9.43
N LYS A 136 -14.62 -18.84 -9.32
CA LYS A 136 -13.52 -19.01 -10.30
C LYS A 136 -13.75 -18.41 -11.70
N ARG A 137 -13.70 -17.09 -11.82
CA ARG A 137 -13.30 -16.40 -13.06
C ARG A 137 -12.20 -15.45 -12.62
N LYS A 138 -11.01 -15.55 -13.23
CA LYS A 138 -9.95 -14.54 -13.08
C LYS A 138 -10.60 -13.19 -13.40
N LYS A 139 -10.94 -12.41 -12.37
CA LYS A 139 -11.51 -11.08 -12.53
C LYS A 139 -10.44 -10.28 -13.25
N LYS A 140 -10.69 -9.93 -14.51
CA LYS A 140 -9.72 -9.14 -15.29
C LYS A 140 -9.41 -7.88 -14.48
N GLU A 141 -8.12 -7.61 -14.29
CA GLU A 141 -7.66 -6.38 -13.66
C GLU A 141 -8.28 -5.17 -14.38
N LYS A 142 -8.79 -4.23 -13.58
CA LYS A 142 -9.45 -3.02 -14.08
C LYS A 142 -8.41 -1.96 -14.44
N THR A 143 -8.76 -1.05 -15.35
CA THR A 143 -7.95 0.14 -15.61
C THR A 143 -8.07 1.14 -14.46
N LEU A 144 -7.08 2.01 -14.28
CA LEU A 144 -7.12 3.04 -13.24
C LEU A 144 -8.38 3.92 -13.35
N GLY A 145 -8.76 4.33 -14.57
CA GLY A 145 -10.00 5.07 -14.80
C GLY A 145 -11.26 4.35 -14.31
N THR A 146 -11.31 3.03 -14.43
CA THR A 146 -12.45 2.22 -13.95
C THR A 146 -12.44 2.07 -12.43
N ILE A 147 -11.26 2.10 -11.80
CA ILE A 147 -11.09 1.98 -10.36
C ILE A 147 -11.56 3.27 -9.68
N PHE A 148 -11.03 4.40 -10.10
CA PHE A 148 -11.31 5.72 -9.52
C PHE A 148 -12.70 6.28 -9.88
N LYS A 149 -13.40 5.73 -10.88
CA LYS A 149 -14.81 6.07 -11.17
C LYS A 149 -15.82 5.40 -10.24
N GLN A 150 -15.42 4.42 -9.43
CA GLN A 150 -16.35 3.73 -8.52
C GLN A 150 -16.79 4.70 -7.41
N LYS A 151 -18.12 4.83 -7.23
CA LYS A 151 -18.71 5.78 -6.27
C LYS A 151 -18.21 5.53 -4.84
N GLU A 152 -18.17 4.27 -4.40
CA GLU A 152 -17.70 3.90 -3.05
C GLU A 152 -16.25 4.33 -2.81
N MET A 153 -15.37 4.04 -3.78
CA MET A 153 -13.96 4.43 -3.74
C MET A 153 -13.78 5.96 -3.73
N ALA A 154 -14.46 6.67 -4.63
CA ALA A 154 -14.39 8.13 -4.69
C ALA A 154 -14.93 8.79 -3.41
N MET A 155 -15.96 8.21 -2.79
CA MET A 155 -16.51 8.69 -1.52
C MET A 155 -15.56 8.48 -0.34
N GLU A 156 -14.88 7.33 -0.28
CA GLU A 156 -13.87 7.05 0.76
C GLU A 156 -12.70 8.03 0.66
N LEU A 157 -12.12 8.19 -0.54
CA LEU A 157 -11.01 9.13 -0.77
C LEU A 157 -11.43 10.57 -0.48
N PHE A 158 -12.68 10.94 -0.77
CA PHE A 158 -13.23 12.26 -0.43
C PHE A 158 -13.23 12.49 1.08
N ARG A 159 -13.70 11.51 1.87
CA ARG A 159 -13.71 11.59 3.33
C ARG A 159 -12.30 11.69 3.91
N LEU A 160 -11.37 10.85 3.44
CA LEU A 160 -9.97 10.88 3.89
C LEU A 160 -9.30 12.23 3.59
N SER A 161 -9.51 12.75 2.37
CA SER A 161 -8.91 14.03 1.96
C SER A 161 -9.42 15.21 2.79
N ARG A 162 -10.69 15.19 3.22
CA ARG A 162 -11.25 16.23 4.11
C ARG A 162 -10.64 16.21 5.52
N ILE A 163 -10.48 15.02 6.10
CA ILE A 163 -9.88 14.86 7.43
C ILE A 163 -8.46 15.44 7.45
N ASP A 164 -7.69 15.24 6.36
CA ASP A 164 -6.34 15.79 6.24
C ASP A 164 -6.35 17.34 6.10
N GLU A 165 -7.28 17.91 5.31
CA GLU A 165 -7.46 19.36 5.20
C GLU A 165 -7.81 20.00 6.56
N GLU A 166 -8.70 19.38 7.34
CA GLU A 166 -9.09 19.83 8.68
C GLU A 166 -7.95 19.73 9.70
N ARG A 167 -7.12 18.67 9.64
CA ARG A 167 -5.92 18.54 10.48
C ARG A 167 -4.89 19.65 10.20
N ILE A 168 -4.68 20.01 8.95
CA ILE A 168 -3.77 21.11 8.55
C ILE A 168 -4.32 22.46 9.03
N GLY A 169 -5.64 22.66 8.93
CA GLY A 169 -6.34 23.83 9.45
C GLY A 169 -6.21 23.99 10.97
N ASN A 170 -6.34 22.90 11.74
CA ASN A 170 -6.23 22.93 13.20
C ASN A 170 -4.78 23.02 13.71
N ALA A 171 -3.80 22.46 12.98
CA ALA A 171 -2.39 22.61 13.30
C ALA A 171 -1.90 24.06 13.15
N SER A 172 -2.52 24.84 12.26
CA SER A 172 -2.19 26.25 12.04
C SER A 172 -2.90 27.23 13.01
N SER A 173 -3.87 26.76 13.81
CA SER A 173 -4.61 27.57 14.79
C SER A 173 -4.20 27.36 16.26
N SER A 174 -3.33 26.40 16.57
CA SER A 174 -2.95 26.02 17.95
C SER A 174 -1.74 26.77 18.54
N GLY A 175 -1.52 28.02 18.14
CA GLY A 175 -0.52 28.91 18.75
C GLY A 175 -1.16 30.05 19.55
N ARG A 176 -1.70 29.76 20.75
CA ARG A 176 -1.90 30.72 21.87
C ARG A 176 -2.46 30.03 23.14
N ASP A 177 -1.63 30.08 24.18
CA ASP A 177 -1.77 29.94 25.64
C ASP A 177 -3.04 29.45 26.40
N ALA A 178 -2.73 28.60 27.39
CA ALA A 178 -3.22 28.47 28.78
C ALA A 178 -4.39 27.52 29.17
N PRO A 179 -4.34 26.94 30.39
CA PRO A 179 -5.03 25.69 30.74
C PRO A 179 -6.35 25.92 31.47
N HIS A 180 -7.37 25.10 31.18
CA HIS A 180 -8.51 24.95 32.10
C HIS A 180 -9.13 23.54 32.07
N ASP A 181 -9.18 22.99 33.27
CA ASP A 181 -10.02 21.95 33.87
C ASP A 181 -10.63 20.82 33.03
N VAL A 182 -10.22 19.61 33.45
CA VAL A 182 -10.97 18.36 33.38
C VAL A 182 -12.28 18.48 34.17
N ASN A 183 -13.42 18.28 33.52
CA ASN A 183 -14.33 17.18 33.85
C ASN A 183 -15.62 17.15 33.00
N ASN A 184 -15.80 15.97 32.41
CA ASN A 184 -17.02 15.15 32.37
C ASN A 184 -17.93 15.11 31.14
N ALA A 185 -18.27 13.85 30.87
CA ALA A 185 -19.49 13.30 30.30
C ALA A 185 -19.65 13.29 28.78
N ASP A 186 -19.64 12.05 28.26
CA ASP A 186 -20.47 11.54 27.17
C ASP A 186 -20.88 12.56 26.11
N ASP A 187 -20.09 12.65 25.05
CA ASP A 187 -20.63 12.98 23.74
C ASP A 187 -20.06 11.99 22.72
N ARG A 188 -20.88 10.98 22.39
CA ARG A 188 -20.67 10.22 21.15
C ARG A 188 -21.12 11.15 20.04
N CYS A 189 -20.21 12.00 19.57
CA CYS A 189 -20.42 12.78 18.37
C CYS A 189 -20.38 11.83 17.17
N ASP A 190 -21.54 11.23 16.85
CA ASP A 190 -21.86 10.77 15.50
C ASP A 190 -22.10 12.01 14.61
N GLU A 191 -21.04 12.79 14.34
CA GLU A 191 -21.08 13.82 13.31
C GLU A 191 -20.72 13.21 11.96
N GLU A 192 -21.71 12.58 11.30
CA GLU A 192 -21.66 12.48 9.84
C GLU A 192 -21.76 13.91 9.27
N GLY A 193 -20.61 14.54 9.05
CA GLY A 193 -20.52 15.87 8.47
C GLY A 193 -21.29 15.97 7.16
N ASP A 194 -22.27 16.88 7.12
CA ASP A 194 -23.06 17.21 5.93
C ASP A 194 -22.13 17.84 4.89
N PHE A 195 -21.79 17.07 3.85
CA PHE A 195 -20.95 17.56 2.75
C PHE A 195 -21.84 17.96 1.57
N SER A 196 -21.46 19.07 0.93
CA SER A 196 -22.19 19.57 -0.22
C SER A 196 -22.01 18.62 -1.42
N LYS A 197 -23.08 18.43 -2.19
CA LYS A 197 -23.03 17.62 -3.42
C LYS A 197 -22.06 18.23 -4.44
N GLU A 198 -21.93 19.55 -4.42
CA GLU A 198 -21.01 20.34 -5.25
C GLU A 198 -19.55 20.02 -4.89
N GLU A 199 -19.19 19.95 -3.61
CA GLU A 199 -17.83 19.59 -3.17
C GLU A 199 -17.43 18.20 -3.69
N TYR A 200 -18.33 17.23 -3.60
CA TYR A 200 -18.09 15.88 -4.12
C TYR A 200 -17.96 15.85 -5.66
N VAL A 201 -18.70 16.72 -6.37
CA VAL A 201 -18.54 16.86 -7.83
C VAL A 201 -17.17 17.41 -8.17
N VAL A 202 -16.73 18.49 -7.51
CA VAL A 202 -15.40 19.07 -7.68
C VAL A 202 -14.31 18.04 -7.36
N PHE A 203 -14.48 17.24 -6.31
CA PHE A 203 -13.52 16.19 -5.97
C PHE A 203 -13.37 15.13 -7.06
N LYS A 204 -14.47 14.67 -7.65
CA LYS A 204 -14.41 13.74 -8.79
C LYS A 204 -13.70 14.35 -10.00
N GLU A 205 -13.88 15.65 -10.25
CA GLU A 205 -13.17 16.37 -11.30
C GLU A 205 -11.67 16.45 -11.03
N ARG A 206 -11.25 16.66 -9.78
CA ARG A 206 -9.82 16.59 -9.37
C ARG A 206 -9.23 15.22 -9.71
N ILE A 207 -9.92 14.13 -9.36
CA ILE A 207 -9.49 12.76 -9.68
C ILE A 207 -9.40 12.53 -11.19
N ALA A 208 -10.45 12.87 -11.94
CA ALA A 208 -10.51 12.68 -13.38
C ALA A 208 -9.42 13.49 -14.11
N GLY A 209 -9.24 14.75 -13.71
CA GLY A 209 -8.18 15.63 -14.22
C GLY A 209 -6.78 15.07 -13.96
N THR A 210 -6.57 14.36 -12.84
CA THR A 210 -5.28 13.70 -12.50
C THR A 210 -4.96 12.55 -13.43
N LEU A 211 -5.92 11.66 -13.63
CA LEU A 211 -5.73 10.54 -14.56
C LEU A 211 -5.55 11.01 -16.01
N GLN A 212 -6.23 12.09 -16.40
CA GLN A 212 -6.08 12.67 -17.73
C GLN A 212 -4.72 13.36 -17.91
N SER A 213 -4.27 14.14 -16.92
CA SER A 213 -2.97 14.82 -16.95
C SER A 213 -1.80 13.83 -16.97
N ALA A 214 -1.95 12.71 -16.26
CA ALA A 214 -0.97 11.63 -16.25
C ALA A 214 -1.00 10.76 -17.52
N LYS A 215 -2.07 10.84 -18.34
CA LYS A 215 -2.34 9.95 -19.49
C LYS A 215 -2.45 8.45 -19.11
N LEU A 216 -2.81 8.14 -17.87
CA LEU A 216 -2.86 6.76 -17.34
C LEU A 216 -4.29 6.19 -17.18
N ASN A 217 -5.30 6.88 -17.70
CA ASN A 217 -6.71 6.48 -17.50
C ASN A 217 -7.04 5.06 -18.01
N ASN A 218 -6.41 4.64 -19.11
CA ASN A 218 -6.62 3.33 -19.73
C ASN A 218 -5.57 2.30 -19.32
N GLU A 219 -4.57 2.70 -18.55
CA GLU A 219 -3.52 1.82 -18.08
C GLU A 219 -4.01 0.97 -16.91
N ARG A 220 -3.36 -0.18 -16.75
CA ARG A 220 -3.58 -1.07 -15.60
C ARG A 220 -2.45 -0.89 -14.60
N PRO A 221 -2.75 -0.92 -13.29
CA PRO A 221 -1.72 -0.83 -12.25
C PRO A 221 -0.55 -1.79 -12.49
N SER A 222 -0.84 -3.03 -12.93
CA SER A 222 0.22 -4.01 -13.14
C SER A 222 1.22 -3.71 -14.27
N MET A 223 0.89 -2.75 -15.14
CA MET A 223 1.75 -2.31 -16.23
C MET A 223 2.66 -1.15 -15.82
N LEU A 224 2.41 -0.51 -14.67
CA LEU A 224 3.07 0.72 -14.27
C LEU A 224 4.33 0.44 -13.47
N SER A 225 5.37 1.22 -13.74
CA SER A 225 6.56 1.24 -12.90
C SER A 225 6.27 1.94 -11.57
N ASN A 226 7.14 1.72 -10.57
CA ASN A 226 7.10 2.48 -9.32
C ASN A 226 7.19 4.00 -9.57
N ASP A 227 7.97 4.44 -10.57
CA ASP A 227 8.14 5.85 -10.89
C ASP A 227 6.88 6.46 -11.50
N ASP A 228 6.20 5.73 -12.39
CA ASP A 228 4.91 6.17 -12.97
C ASP A 228 3.85 6.29 -11.87
N MET A 229 3.81 5.32 -10.96
CA MET A 229 2.90 5.33 -9.82
C MET A 229 3.22 6.46 -8.84
N LEU A 230 4.50 6.72 -8.54
CA LEU A 230 4.92 7.84 -7.68
C LEU A 230 4.55 9.18 -8.29
N ARG A 231 4.77 9.34 -9.60
CA ARG A 231 4.35 10.53 -10.34
C ARG A 231 2.84 10.73 -10.27
N LEU A 232 2.07 9.65 -10.41
CA LEU A 232 0.61 9.70 -10.30
C LEU A 232 0.16 10.10 -8.89
N LEU A 233 0.72 9.48 -7.85
CA LEU A 233 0.44 9.81 -6.45
C LEU A 233 0.76 11.28 -6.15
N ARG A 234 1.91 11.77 -6.62
CA ARG A 234 2.29 13.18 -6.49
C ARG A 234 1.27 14.13 -7.12
N LEU A 235 0.70 13.77 -8.27
CA LEU A 235 -0.33 14.59 -8.92
C LEU A 235 -1.66 14.57 -8.14
N PHE A 236 -2.01 13.45 -7.51
CA PHE A 236 -3.17 13.37 -6.62
C PHE A 236 -3.00 14.28 -5.40
N ILE A 237 -1.88 14.17 -4.70
CA ILE A 237 -1.59 14.99 -3.51
C ILE A 237 -1.55 16.48 -3.86
N LYS A 238 -0.93 16.87 -4.98
CA LYS A 238 -0.95 18.25 -5.47
C LYS A 238 -2.35 18.81 -5.73
N ARG A 239 -3.34 17.94 -5.92
CA ARG A 239 -4.75 18.31 -6.13
C ARG A 239 -5.61 18.05 -4.89
N GLY A 240 -5.00 17.84 -3.73
CA GLY A 240 -5.71 17.61 -2.47
C GLY A 240 -6.47 16.29 -2.44
N VAL A 241 -5.95 15.25 -3.09
CA VAL A 241 -6.48 13.88 -2.97
C VAL A 241 -5.49 13.08 -2.15
N ARG A 242 -5.95 12.57 -1.01
CA ARG A 242 -5.17 11.79 -0.03
C ARG A 242 -5.69 10.37 0.09
N PHE A 243 -4.81 9.47 0.51
CA PHE A 243 -5.09 8.03 0.60
C PHE A 243 -4.98 7.49 2.03
N HIS A 244 -4.29 8.19 2.93
CA HIS A 244 -4.25 7.93 4.39
C HIS A 244 -4.87 9.09 5.20
#